data_AF-A0A432QI03-F1
#
_entry.id   AF-A0A432QI03-F1
#
_cell.length_a   1.000
_cell.length_b   1.000
_cell.length_c   1.000
_cell.angle_alpha   90.00
_cell.angle_beta   90.00
_cell.angle_gamma   90.00
#
_symmetry.space_group_name_H-M   'P 1'
#
loop_
_entity.id
_entity.type
_entity.pdbx_description
1 polymer ?
#
loop_
_entity_poly.entity_id
_entity_poly.type
_entity_poly.pdbx_seq_one_letter_code
_entity_poly.pdbx_strand_id
1 'polypeptide(L)'
;LQMTICPYCGAGVEKPVVRRQGDKHRLVNLEQGLPTVAQALVRLENELETSGRQGFRLLTLIHGYGSSGRGGAIKDAVRRQLQYYKHKRRVKEVVAGEEFSTRTGPGRQLLRRFPTLATHRDLNRHNPGITVVVL
;
A
#
# COMPACT_ATOMS: atom_id res chain seq x y z
N LEU A 1 -2.18 -20.71 24.76
CA LEU A 1 -2.50 -19.27 24.82
C LEU A 1 -1.28 -18.53 25.37
N GLN A 2 -0.75 -17.53 24.67
CA GLN A 2 0.44 -16.81 25.13
C GLN A 2 0.00 -15.69 26.09
N MET A 3 0.08 -15.95 27.39
CA MET A 3 -0.26 -14.99 28.44
C MET A 3 0.96 -14.14 28.78
N THR A 4 0.73 -12.85 29.02
CA THR A 4 1.74 -11.93 29.56
C THR A 4 1.27 -11.44 30.92
N ILE A 5 2.17 -11.45 31.88
CA ILE A 5 1.90 -11.01 33.25
C ILE A 5 2.21 -9.52 33.33
N CYS A 6 1.25 -8.72 33.83
CA CYS A 6 1.50 -7.30 34.10
C CYS A 6 2.52 -7.17 35.24
N PRO A 7 3.66 -6.47 35.05
CA PRO A 7 4.70 -6.38 36.08
C PRO A 7 4.30 -5.56 37.31
N TYR A 8 3.19 -4.83 37.25
CA TYR A 8 2.74 -3.97 38.35
C TYR A 8 1.71 -4.65 39.28
N CYS A 9 0.77 -5.41 38.71
CA CYS A 9 -0.33 -6.01 39.49
C CYS A 9 -0.40 -7.54 39.41
N GLY A 10 0.46 -8.20 38.64
CA GLY A 10 0.47 -9.66 38.51
C GLY A 10 -0.72 -10.25 37.76
N ALA A 11 -1.68 -9.43 37.32
CA ALA A 11 -2.83 -9.90 36.56
C ALA A 11 -2.40 -10.50 35.22
N GLY A 12 -2.95 -11.68 34.90
CA GLY A 12 -2.81 -12.31 33.60
C GLY A 12 -3.62 -11.50 32.58
N VAL A 13 -2.93 -10.83 31.66
CA VAL A 13 -3.60 -10.11 30.57
C VAL A 13 -3.67 -11.06 29.38
N GLU A 14 -4.88 -11.40 28.95
CA GLU A 14 -5.06 -12.06 27.66
C GLU A 14 -4.59 -11.12 26.56
N LYS A 15 -3.65 -11.57 25.72
CA LYS A 15 -3.33 -10.81 24.51
C LYS A 15 -4.61 -10.74 23.68
N PRO A 16 -5.11 -9.55 23.29
CA PRO A 16 -6.24 -9.47 22.39
C PRO A 16 -5.87 -10.21 21.10
N VAL A 17 -6.56 -11.33 20.84
CA VAL A 17 -6.47 -12.03 19.56
C VAL A 17 -7.27 -11.19 18.57
N VAL A 18 -6.62 -10.16 18.02
CA VAL A 18 -7.22 -9.36 16.95
C VAL A 18 -7.37 -10.29 15.74
N ARG A 19 -8.56 -10.86 15.58
CA ARG A 19 -8.96 -11.56 14.35
C ARG A 19 -9.01 -10.54 13.24
N ARG A 20 -7.88 -10.33 12.57
CA ARG A 20 -7.84 -9.52 11.35
C ARG A 20 -8.60 -10.30 10.28
N GLN A 21 -9.84 -9.91 10.00
CA GLN A 21 -10.45 -10.27 8.72
C GLN A 21 -9.42 -9.93 7.64
N GLY A 22 -9.16 -10.86 6.71
CA GLY A 22 -8.13 -10.68 5.69
C GLY A 22 -8.27 -9.30 5.06
N ASP A 23 -7.25 -8.47 5.20
CA ASP A 23 -7.34 -7.07 4.81
C ASP A 23 -7.63 -7.00 3.31
N LYS A 24 -8.82 -6.50 2.95
CA LYS A 24 -9.24 -6.37 1.56
C LYS A 24 -8.19 -5.56 0.79
N HIS A 25 -7.52 -6.23 -0.13
CA HIS A 25 -6.47 -5.71 -0.99
C HIS A 25 -6.91 -5.80 -2.45
N ARG A 26 -6.61 -4.75 -3.23
CA ARG A 26 -6.96 -4.68 -4.65
C ARG A 26 -5.78 -4.19 -5.49
N LEU A 27 -5.63 -4.76 -6.68
CA LEU A 27 -4.70 -4.30 -7.70
C LEU A 27 -5.41 -3.30 -8.63
N VAL A 28 -4.76 -2.19 -8.95
CA VAL A 28 -5.30 -1.15 -9.84
C VAL A 28 -4.28 -0.85 -10.93
N ASN A 29 -4.67 -1.01 -12.20
CA ASN A 29 -3.80 -0.72 -13.34
C ASN A 29 -4.03 0.70 -13.88
N LEU A 30 -3.14 1.62 -13.50
CA LEU A 30 -3.17 3.02 -13.91
C LEU A 30 -2.61 3.24 -15.32
N GLU A 31 -1.72 2.36 -15.80
CA GLU A 31 -1.13 2.45 -17.15
C GLU A 31 -1.94 1.71 -18.24
N GLN A 32 -3.01 1.01 -17.86
CA GLN A 32 -3.85 0.28 -18.81
C GLN A 32 -4.45 1.22 -19.87
N GLY A 33 -4.20 0.88 -21.14
CA GLY A 33 -4.66 1.64 -22.30
C GLY A 33 -3.71 2.76 -22.72
N LEU A 34 -2.47 2.79 -22.21
CA LEU A 34 -1.46 3.83 -22.50
C LEU A 34 -2.00 5.26 -22.31
N PRO A 35 -2.60 5.57 -21.15
CA PRO A 35 -3.21 6.87 -20.93
C PRO A 35 -2.17 7.99 -20.84
N THR A 36 -2.64 9.21 -21.03
CA THR A 36 -1.89 10.41 -20.63
C THR A 36 -1.74 10.48 -19.10
N VAL A 37 -0.79 11.30 -18.62
CA VAL A 37 -0.61 11.54 -17.17
C VAL A 37 -1.89 12.05 -16.52
N ALA A 38 -2.59 13.00 -17.15
CA ALA A 38 -3.84 13.55 -16.61
C ALA A 38 -4.92 12.46 -16.45
N GLN A 39 -5.10 11.62 -17.48
CA GLN A 39 -6.04 10.50 -17.42
C GLN A 39 -5.67 9.48 -16.32
N ALA A 40 -4.38 9.19 -16.15
CA ALA A 40 -3.92 8.29 -15.10
C ALA A 40 -4.17 8.87 -13.69
N LEU A 41 -4.01 10.18 -13.49
CA LEU A 41 -4.31 10.85 -12.22
C LEU A 41 -5.81 10.89 -11.91
N VAL A 42 -6.67 11.11 -12.91
CA VAL A 42 -8.13 10.99 -12.75
C VAL A 42 -8.51 9.56 -12.36
N ARG A 43 -7.91 8.55 -13.03
CA ARG A 43 -8.13 7.15 -12.67
C ARG A 43 -7.66 6.85 -11.24
N LEU A 44 -6.49 7.37 -10.84
CA LEU A 44 -5.98 7.23 -9.48
C LEU A 44 -6.98 7.74 -8.44
N GLU A 45 -7.50 8.96 -8.62
CA GLU A 45 -8.46 9.55 -7.68
C GLU A 45 -9.74 8.73 -7.59
N ASN A 46 -10.34 8.37 -8.73
CA ASN A 46 -11.55 7.56 -8.77
C ASN A 46 -11.36 6.20 -8.09
N GLU A 47 -10.21 5.56 -8.28
CA GLU A 47 -9.93 4.24 -7.70
C GLU A 47 -9.65 4.30 -6.20
N LEU A 48 -9.01 5.36 -5.70
CA LEU A 48 -8.85 5.59 -4.26
C LEU A 48 -10.22 5.76 -3.58
N GLU A 49 -11.10 6.61 -4.16
CA GLU A 49 -12.43 6.87 -3.60
C GLU A 49 -13.33 5.65 -3.66
N THR A 50 -13.42 5.00 -4.82
CA THR A 50 -14.25 3.82 -5.02
C THR A 50 -13.82 2.68 -4.10
N SER A 51 -12.51 2.44 -4.00
CA SER A 51 -11.98 1.39 -3.14
C SER A 51 -12.22 1.68 -1.66
N GLY A 52 -12.10 2.95 -1.24
CA GLY A 52 -12.46 3.38 0.10
C GLY A 52 -13.93 3.10 0.43
N ARG A 53 -14.86 3.47 -0.47
CA ARG A 53 -16.31 3.20 -0.33
C ARG A 53 -16.63 1.70 -0.29
N GLN A 54 -15.86 0.88 -1.02
CA GLN A 54 -16.01 -0.58 -1.04
C GLN A 54 -15.35 -1.29 0.16
N GLY A 55 -14.70 -0.54 1.05
CA GLY A 55 -14.06 -1.06 2.25
C GLY A 55 -12.72 -1.76 2.01
N PHE A 56 -12.05 -1.51 0.88
CA PHE A 56 -10.66 -1.91 0.71
C PHE A 56 -9.77 -1.09 1.65
N ARG A 57 -8.76 -1.74 2.22
CA ARG A 57 -7.78 -1.09 3.11
C ARG A 57 -6.44 -0.87 2.43
N LEU A 58 -6.17 -1.63 1.36
CA LEU A 58 -4.91 -1.65 0.64
C LEU A 58 -5.14 -1.62 -0.86
N LEU A 59 -4.35 -0.81 -1.56
CA LEU A 59 -4.23 -0.86 -3.02
C LEU A 59 -2.78 -1.08 -3.43
N THR A 60 -2.55 -1.92 -4.43
CA THR A 60 -1.30 -1.87 -5.21
C THR A 60 -1.61 -1.20 -6.53
N LEU A 61 -1.04 -0.02 -6.72
CA LEU A 61 -1.19 0.79 -7.92
C LEU A 61 -0.07 0.42 -8.90
N ILE A 62 -0.45 0.00 -10.11
CA ILE A 62 0.46 -0.35 -11.20
C ILE A 62 0.48 0.84 -12.15
N HIS A 63 1.57 1.59 -12.16
CA HIS A 63 1.74 2.78 -13.00
C HIS A 63 2.87 2.62 -14.03
N GLY A 64 3.48 1.43 -14.08
CA GLY A 64 4.59 1.10 -14.96
C GLY A 64 5.93 1.67 -14.50
N TYR A 65 7.01 1.07 -15.01
CA TYR A 65 8.36 1.61 -14.92
C TYR A 65 8.53 2.85 -15.83
N GLY A 66 7.73 2.86 -16.91
CA GLY A 66 7.81 3.72 -18.06
C GLY A 66 8.76 3.15 -19.13
N SER A 67 8.18 2.82 -20.29
CA SER A 67 8.69 1.84 -21.25
C SER A 67 9.77 2.35 -22.21
N SER A 68 10.24 3.60 -22.09
CA SER A 68 11.06 4.24 -23.13
C SER A 68 12.37 4.87 -22.65
N GLY A 69 12.79 4.65 -21.39
CA GLY A 69 13.99 5.29 -20.80
C GLY A 69 13.88 6.81 -20.60
N ARG A 70 12.95 7.47 -21.31
CA ARG A 70 12.39 8.82 -21.05
C ARG A 70 11.06 8.76 -20.29
N GLY A 71 10.39 7.61 -20.35
CA GLY A 71 9.10 7.37 -19.72
C GLY A 71 9.27 7.07 -18.23
N GLY A 72 8.77 7.96 -17.41
CA GLY A 72 8.45 7.76 -15.99
C GLY A 72 7.30 8.67 -15.56
N ALA A 73 6.69 9.40 -16.52
CA ALA A 73 5.83 10.53 -16.22
C ALA A 73 4.59 10.14 -15.39
N ILE A 74 3.97 9.00 -15.68
CA ILE A 74 2.84 8.49 -14.88
C ILE A 74 3.33 8.11 -13.48
N LYS A 75 4.41 7.31 -13.36
CA LYS A 75 5.02 6.95 -12.07
C LYS A 75 5.30 8.19 -11.23
N ASP A 76 6.00 9.17 -11.79
CA ASP A 76 6.46 10.34 -11.05
C ASP A 76 5.27 11.22 -10.64
N ALA A 77 4.30 11.41 -11.55
CA ALA A 77 3.08 12.17 -11.25
C ALA A 77 2.23 11.47 -10.18
N VAL A 78 2.01 10.16 -10.30
CA VAL A 78 1.27 9.35 -9.32
C VAL A 78 1.95 9.41 -7.96
N ARG A 79 3.27 9.23 -7.87
CA ARG A 79 4.02 9.30 -6.61
C ARG A 79 3.92 10.68 -5.97
N ARG A 80 4.10 11.76 -6.75
CA ARG A 80 3.91 13.14 -6.24
C ARG A 80 2.49 13.34 -5.71
N GLN A 81 1.48 12.90 -6.44
CA GLN A 81 0.09 13.04 -6.04
C GLN A 81 -0.23 12.24 -4.76
N LEU A 82 0.30 11.03 -4.64
CA LEU A 82 0.13 10.20 -3.45
C LEU A 82 0.79 10.81 -2.21
N GLN A 83 1.98 11.41 -2.34
CA GLN A 83 2.59 12.14 -1.23
C GLN A 83 1.77 13.36 -0.81
N TYR A 84 1.22 14.09 -1.78
CA TYR A 84 0.27 15.17 -1.49
C TYR A 84 -0.97 14.64 -0.76
N TYR A 85 -1.56 13.53 -1.20
CA TYR A 85 -2.70 12.89 -0.53
C TYR A 85 -2.36 12.35 0.86
N LYS A 86 -1.14 11.85 1.07
CA LYS A 86 -0.65 11.43 2.39
C LYS A 86 -0.57 12.63 3.33
N HIS A 87 0.02 13.74 2.88
CA HIS A 87 0.09 14.99 3.64
C HIS A 87 -1.31 15.53 3.98
N LYS A 88 -2.26 15.44 3.04
CA LYS A 88 -3.67 15.81 3.24
C LYS A 88 -4.49 14.75 4.01
N ARG A 89 -3.87 13.67 4.49
CA ARG A 89 -4.51 12.56 5.22
C ARG A 89 -5.64 11.86 4.44
N ARG A 90 -5.65 11.96 3.11
CA ARG A 90 -6.56 11.19 2.22
C ARG A 90 -6.12 9.74 2.08
N VAL A 91 -4.82 9.47 2.23
CA VAL A 91 -4.25 8.13 2.35
C VAL A 91 -3.36 8.09 3.60
N LYS A 92 -3.26 6.94 4.25
CA LYS A 92 -2.52 6.79 5.51
C LYS A 92 -1.05 6.52 5.29
N GLU A 93 -0.70 5.72 4.29
CA GLU A 93 0.67 5.31 4.03
C GLU A 93 0.90 5.07 2.54
N VAL A 94 2.12 5.34 2.07
CA VAL A 94 2.53 5.20 0.68
C VAL A 94 3.90 4.53 0.66
N VAL A 95 3.97 3.32 0.14
CA VAL A 95 5.19 2.52 0.06
C VAL A 95 5.52 2.28 -1.41
N ALA A 96 6.61 2.88 -1.88
CA ALA A 96 7.12 2.64 -3.22
C ALA A 96 7.51 1.16 -3.39
N GLY A 97 7.39 0.58 -4.59
CA GLY A 97 7.67 -0.85 -4.78
C GLY A 97 9.15 -1.24 -4.56
N GLU A 98 10.08 -0.30 -4.65
CA GLU A 98 11.49 -0.43 -4.25
C GLU A 98 11.65 -0.61 -2.74
N GLU A 99 10.71 -0.04 -1.97
CA GLU A 99 10.65 -0.15 -0.51
C GLU A 99 9.70 -1.27 -0.06
N PHE A 100 8.95 -1.90 -0.96
CA PHE A 100 8.07 -3.01 -0.67
C PHE A 100 8.86 -4.33 -0.48
N SER A 101 9.55 -4.40 0.65
CA SER A 101 10.50 -5.47 0.97
C SER A 101 10.53 -5.77 2.46
N THR A 102 10.80 -7.02 2.83
CA THR A 102 11.04 -7.46 4.20
C THR A 102 12.34 -6.89 4.78
N ARG A 103 13.20 -6.32 3.94
CA ARG A 103 14.50 -5.74 4.32
C ARG A 103 14.45 -4.25 4.62
N THR A 104 13.35 -3.57 4.31
CA THR A 104 13.20 -2.11 4.50
C THR A 104 12.37 -1.81 5.74
N GLY A 105 12.52 -0.60 6.30
CA GLY A 105 11.66 -0.13 7.39
C GLY A 105 10.18 -0.06 6.97
N PRO A 106 9.83 0.65 5.88
CA PRO A 106 8.46 0.80 5.41
C PRO A 106 7.79 -0.55 5.08
N GLY A 107 8.48 -1.43 4.34
CA GLY A 107 7.95 -2.73 3.96
C GLY A 107 7.68 -3.64 5.17
N ARG A 108 8.60 -3.68 6.15
CA ARG A 108 8.36 -4.41 7.42
C ARG A 108 7.17 -3.86 8.20
N GLN A 109 7.03 -2.54 8.30
CA GLN A 109 5.91 -1.92 8.99
C GLN A 109 4.58 -2.27 8.30
N LEU A 110 4.56 -2.21 6.97
CA LEU A 110 3.40 -2.57 6.17
C LEU A 110 2.99 -4.03 6.39
N LEU A 111 3.94 -4.98 6.30
CA LEU A 111 3.68 -6.42 6.51
C LEU A 111 3.20 -6.74 7.93
N ARG A 112 3.74 -6.06 8.96
CA ARG A 112 3.27 -6.22 10.34
C ARG A 112 1.81 -5.81 10.50
N ARG A 113 1.36 -4.78 9.77
CA ARG A 113 -0.01 -4.30 9.81
C ARG A 113 -0.94 -5.12 8.91
N PHE A 114 -0.44 -5.58 7.78
CA PHE A 114 -1.18 -6.30 6.74
C PHE A 114 -0.48 -7.60 6.33
N PRO A 115 -0.59 -8.68 7.14
CA PRO A 115 0.13 -9.93 6.89
C PRO A 115 -0.25 -10.62 5.58
N THR A 116 -1.44 -10.33 5.03
CA THR A 116 -1.89 -10.84 3.72
C THR A 116 -0.96 -10.46 2.57
N LEU A 117 -0.18 -9.38 2.71
CA LEU A 117 0.81 -8.97 1.72
C LEU A 117 2.05 -9.88 1.67
N ALA A 118 2.22 -10.83 2.61
CA ALA A 118 3.33 -11.78 2.58
C ALA A 118 3.31 -12.70 1.34
N THR A 119 2.15 -12.91 0.73
CA THR A 119 1.97 -13.69 -0.51
C THR A 119 1.92 -12.81 -1.76
N HIS A 120 2.12 -11.49 -1.63
CA HIS A 120 2.07 -10.57 -2.76
C HIS A 120 3.23 -10.82 -3.71
N ARG A 121 2.94 -10.98 -5.02
CA ARG A 121 3.93 -11.34 -6.05
C ARG A 121 5.15 -10.41 -6.13
N ASP A 122 4.92 -9.11 -5.90
CA ASP A 122 5.94 -8.06 -6.00
C ASP A 122 6.74 -7.83 -4.70
N LEU A 123 6.44 -8.55 -3.61
CA LEU A 123 7.19 -8.43 -2.36
C LEU A 123 8.65 -8.86 -2.58
N ASN A 124 9.61 -8.04 -2.12
CA ASN A 124 11.06 -8.25 -2.29
C ASN A 124 11.56 -8.21 -3.75
N ARG A 125 10.72 -7.76 -4.70
CA ARG A 125 11.12 -7.64 -6.11
C ARG A 125 11.75 -6.30 -6.45
N HIS A 126 11.68 -5.33 -5.54
CA HIS A 126 12.13 -3.95 -5.77
C HIS A 126 11.53 -3.39 -7.07
N ASN A 127 10.21 -3.51 -7.22
CA ASN A 127 9.50 -3.16 -8.45
C ASN A 127 9.10 -1.68 -8.46
N PRO A 128 9.89 -0.74 -9.03
CA PRO A 128 9.51 0.67 -9.14
C PRO A 128 8.30 0.94 -10.04
N GLY A 129 7.73 -0.07 -10.71
CA GLY A 129 6.50 0.05 -11.51
C GLY A 129 5.22 -0.01 -10.68
N ILE A 130 5.33 -0.23 -9.37
CA ILE A 130 4.19 -0.22 -8.45
C ILE A 130 4.39 0.74 -7.28
N THR A 131 3.28 1.07 -6.64
CA THR A 131 3.22 1.72 -5.32
C THR A 131 2.09 1.09 -4.50
N VAL A 132 2.38 0.69 -3.26
CA VAL A 132 1.37 0.17 -2.32
C VAL A 132 0.86 1.29 -1.44
N VAL A 133 -0.46 1.41 -1.30
CA VAL A 133 -1.14 2.49 -0.58
C VAL A 133 -2.06 1.91 0.48
N VAL A 134 -2.04 2.52 1.66
CA VAL A 134 -2.99 2.25 2.74
C VAL A 134 -4.04 3.37 2.77
N LEU A 135 -5.32 2.99 2.67
CA LEU A 135 -6.45 3.91 2.82
C LEU A 135 -6.76 4.17 4.30
#